data_AF-A0A962CL04-F1
#
_entry.id   AF-A0A962CL04-F1
#
_cell.length_a   1.000
_cell.length_b   1.000
_cell.length_c   1.000
_cell.angle_alpha   90.00
_cell.angle_beta   90.00
_cell.angle_gamma   90.00
#
_symmetry.space_group_name_H-M   'P 1'
#
loop_
_entity.id
_entity.type
_entity.pdbx_description
1 polymer ?
#
loop_
_entity_poly.entity_id
_entity_poly.type
_entity_poly.pdbx_seq_one_letter_code
_entity_poly.pdbx_strand_id
1 'polypeptide(L)'
;MEANTLLPNIDHVVVLMLENRSFDNVLGGLYPAGASFEGLTGKEWNYNPTAPGVGTWTVWQASPGTTSGTIPFPDPGEAFTDMNTQLFGGPSPGSCPSPSMGGFAANYARQPSSREGIDQPSVPPIPLNIMQYFDEGNVPWSYALARHYAVSDAWHAAAPVQTISNRTLTHTGTPSMMPGTNRSRVNNGDYTSGLSFSKIVEGRFDPPVKDTTVFEMLDEAYPSGRAGACRDLARKEGRLNWKVYYHDAPLSVLCQYVYQHWCLDSLYGGNVFRYHEHFGAETNFEYDVRSGLLPTYSFIEPAYTGVEYTANSN
;
A
#
# COMPACT_ATOMS: atom_id res chain seq x y z
N MET A 1 22.04 10.05 -30.05
CA MET A 1 21.26 10.81 -29.06
C MET A 1 21.77 10.37 -27.71
N GLU A 2 22.44 11.26 -26.98
CA GLU A 2 22.86 10.95 -25.62
C GLU A 2 21.60 10.73 -24.78
N ALA A 3 21.50 9.56 -24.15
CA ALA A 3 20.41 9.24 -23.26
C ALA A 3 20.42 10.28 -22.15
N ASN A 4 19.43 11.18 -22.17
CA ASN A 4 19.20 12.16 -21.12
C ASN A 4 18.77 11.37 -19.88
N THR A 5 19.75 10.86 -19.14
CA THR A 5 19.54 10.05 -17.96
C THR A 5 19.13 11.01 -16.87
N LEU A 6 17.81 11.10 -16.62
CA LEU A 6 17.25 11.91 -15.53
C LEU A 6 17.90 11.58 -14.17
N LEU A 7 18.47 10.37 -14.03
CA LEU A 7 19.09 9.85 -12.82
C LEU A 7 20.41 9.11 -13.15
N PRO A 8 21.49 9.80 -13.54
CA PRO A 8 22.70 9.17 -14.10
C PRO A 8 23.48 8.30 -13.11
N ASN A 9 23.20 8.41 -11.81
CA ASN A 9 23.86 7.66 -10.73
C ASN A 9 22.92 6.64 -10.05
N ILE A 10 21.77 6.35 -10.65
CA ILE A 10 20.79 5.40 -10.09
C ILE A 10 20.60 4.24 -11.06
N ASP A 11 21.18 3.09 -10.70
CA ASP A 11 21.01 1.82 -11.43
C ASP A 11 19.75 1.06 -11.03
N HIS A 12 19.28 1.27 -9.79
CA HIS A 12 18.20 0.51 -9.17
C HIS A 12 17.25 1.42 -8.40
N VAL A 13 15.95 1.29 -8.66
CA VAL A 13 14.88 1.87 -7.86
C VAL A 13 14.19 0.73 -7.13
N VAL A 14 14.17 0.79 -5.80
CA VAL A 14 13.47 -0.18 -4.95
C VAL A 14 12.32 0.53 -4.24
N VAL A 15 11.11 0.03 -4.45
CA VAL A 15 9.87 0.56 -3.86
C VAL A 15 9.35 -0.44 -2.85
N LEU A 16 9.35 -0.08 -1.56
CA LEU A 16 8.64 -0.83 -0.52
C LEU A 16 7.24 -0.24 -0.35
N MET A 17 6.23 -1.00 -0.73
CA MET A 17 4.85 -0.53 -0.76
C MET A 17 4.09 -0.94 0.51
N LEU A 18 3.99 -0.03 1.48
CA LEU A 18 3.34 -0.29 2.77
C LEU A 18 1.80 -0.13 2.71
N GLU A 19 1.15 -0.45 3.82
CA GLU A 19 -0.30 -0.45 4.02
C GLU A 19 -0.65 -0.35 5.53
N ASN A 20 -1.79 0.20 5.99
CA ASN A 20 -2.36 1.52 5.66
C ASN A 20 -2.03 2.47 6.83
N ARG A 21 -1.15 3.45 6.66
CA ARG A 21 -0.89 4.47 7.70
C ARG A 21 -0.78 5.87 7.09
N SER A 22 -1.31 6.88 7.78
CA SER A 22 -1.16 8.29 7.38
C SER A 22 0.20 8.85 7.77
N PHE A 23 0.59 9.95 7.13
CA PHE A 23 1.79 10.70 7.49
C PHE A 23 1.77 11.11 8.98
N ASP A 24 0.68 11.76 9.42
CA ASP A 24 0.51 12.18 10.82
C ASP A 24 0.68 11.04 11.81
N ASN A 25 0.17 9.84 11.48
CA ASN A 25 0.27 8.70 12.36
C ASN A 25 1.70 8.17 12.50
N VAL A 26 2.51 8.17 11.43
CA VAL A 26 3.86 7.58 11.45
C VAL A 26 4.94 8.61 11.71
N LEU A 27 4.89 9.77 11.06
CA LEU A 27 5.95 10.78 11.06
C LEU A 27 5.49 12.15 11.59
N GLY A 28 4.21 12.31 11.95
CA GLY A 28 3.70 13.57 12.48
C GLY A 28 4.45 14.07 13.73
N GLY A 29 4.96 13.15 14.56
CA GLY A 29 5.78 13.46 15.74
C GLY A 29 7.29 13.58 15.47
N LEU A 30 7.76 13.46 14.23
CA LEU A 30 9.20 13.37 13.91
C LEU A 30 9.96 14.65 14.23
N TYR A 31 9.45 15.78 13.74
CA TYR A 31 10.00 17.11 13.98
C TYR A 31 8.86 18.07 14.35
N PRO A 32 9.16 19.17 15.09
CA PRO A 32 8.17 20.20 15.35
C PRO A 32 7.63 20.80 14.05
N ALA A 33 6.34 21.14 14.04
CA ALA A 33 5.69 21.86 12.96
C ALA A 33 6.46 23.15 12.60
N GLY A 34 6.74 23.36 11.31
CA GLY A 34 7.42 24.55 10.83
C GLY A 34 7.57 24.57 9.31
N ALA A 35 8.20 25.62 8.78
CA ALA A 35 8.30 25.83 7.33
C ALA A 35 9.08 24.73 6.57
N SER A 36 9.83 23.89 7.29
CA SER A 36 10.62 22.79 6.74
C SER A 36 10.03 21.40 6.98
N PHE A 37 8.97 21.30 7.80
CA PHE A 37 8.33 20.04 8.13
C PHE A 37 6.90 20.24 8.62
N GLU A 38 5.92 19.61 7.96
CA GLU A 38 4.51 19.58 8.34
C GLU A 38 4.25 18.61 9.52
N GLY A 39 4.94 18.85 10.64
CA GLY A 39 4.76 18.09 11.88
C GLY A 39 3.46 18.43 12.60
N LEU A 40 3.03 17.55 13.50
CA LEU A 40 1.86 17.76 14.36
C LEU A 40 2.14 18.88 15.37
N THR A 41 1.15 19.75 15.55
CA THR A 41 1.15 20.81 16.58
C THR A 41 0.58 20.34 17.91
N GLY A 42 -0.09 19.18 17.92
CA GLY A 42 -0.86 18.68 19.06
C GLY A 42 -2.25 19.30 19.19
N LYS A 43 -2.66 20.14 18.23
CA LYS A 43 -3.94 20.86 18.22
C LYS A 43 -4.87 20.40 17.10
N GLU A 44 -4.39 19.51 16.23
CA GLU A 44 -5.17 18.83 15.21
C GLU A 44 -6.33 18.11 15.90
N TRP A 45 -7.54 18.31 15.38
CA TRP A 45 -8.75 17.98 16.11
C TRP A 45 -9.78 17.22 15.29
N ASN A 46 -10.71 16.58 15.99
CA ASN A 46 -11.88 15.95 15.40
C ASN A 46 -13.12 16.13 16.27
N TYR A 47 -14.31 16.07 15.65
CA TYR A 47 -15.55 16.09 16.42
C TYR A 47 -15.63 14.86 17.33
N ASN A 48 -15.98 15.07 18.60
CA ASN A 48 -16.19 13.97 19.53
C ASN A 48 -17.57 13.33 19.27
N PRO A 49 -17.64 12.09 18.73
CA PRO A 49 -18.92 11.44 18.46
C PRO A 49 -19.70 11.05 19.72
N THR A 50 -19.05 11.02 20.89
CA THR A 50 -19.70 10.73 22.19
C THR A 50 -20.32 11.95 22.85
N ALA A 51 -19.97 13.17 22.39
CA ALA A 51 -20.57 14.43 22.83
C ALA A 51 -20.86 15.36 21.62
N PRO A 52 -21.80 14.98 20.73
CA PRO A 52 -22.08 15.75 19.52
C PRO A 52 -22.49 17.20 19.83
N GLY A 53 -21.83 18.16 19.18
CA GLY A 53 -22.13 19.59 19.28
C GLY A 53 -21.44 20.37 20.41
N VAL A 54 -20.64 19.71 21.26
CA VAL A 54 -19.99 20.38 22.41
C VAL A 54 -18.48 20.06 22.53
N GLY A 55 -18.02 18.89 22.07
CA GLY A 55 -16.64 18.45 22.28
C GLY A 55 -15.82 18.24 21.00
N THR A 56 -14.54 18.61 21.06
CA THR A 56 -13.51 18.12 20.14
C THR A 56 -12.51 17.23 20.88
N TRP A 57 -11.89 16.31 20.15
CA TRP A 57 -10.68 15.63 20.60
C TRP A 57 -9.49 16.12 19.80
N THR A 58 -8.32 16.08 20.41
CA THR A 58 -7.05 16.36 19.75
C THR A 58 -6.28 15.07 19.52
N VAL A 59 -5.28 15.14 18.65
CA VAL A 59 -4.28 14.07 18.51
C VAL A 59 -3.61 13.75 19.85
N TRP A 60 -3.17 12.50 20.01
CA TRP A 60 -2.46 12.04 21.19
C TRP A 60 -1.33 11.08 20.81
N GLN A 61 -0.22 11.17 21.52
CA GLN A 61 0.96 10.33 21.28
C GLN A 61 0.73 8.93 21.85
N ALA A 62 1.04 7.91 21.06
CA ALA A 62 1.04 6.52 21.49
C ALA A 62 1.94 6.32 22.70
N SER A 63 1.57 5.39 23.59
CA SER A 63 2.48 4.98 24.66
C SER A 63 3.70 4.27 24.05
N PRO A 64 4.93 4.47 24.59
CA PRO A 64 6.13 3.84 24.07
C PRO A 64 6.01 2.30 23.97
N GLY A 65 6.69 1.73 22.99
CA GLY A 65 6.69 0.28 22.72
C GLY A 65 5.75 -0.14 21.59
N THR A 66 5.67 -1.44 21.36
CA THR A 66 5.00 -2.01 20.16
C THR A 66 3.52 -2.31 20.35
N THR A 67 3.00 -2.24 21.59
CA THR A 67 1.59 -2.54 21.89
C THR A 67 0.61 -1.58 21.20
N SER A 68 1.05 -0.37 20.87
CA SER A 68 0.25 0.61 20.12
C SER A 68 0.27 0.36 18.60
N GLY A 69 1.11 -0.56 18.10
CA GLY A 69 1.34 -0.76 16.67
C GLY A 69 0.12 -1.24 15.87
N THR A 70 -0.90 -1.77 16.55
CA THR A 70 -2.19 -2.17 15.95
C THR A 70 -3.29 -1.14 16.17
N ILE A 71 -3.03 -0.04 16.86
CA ILE A 71 -4.01 1.03 17.06
C ILE A 71 -3.97 1.95 15.83
N PRO A 72 -5.11 2.31 15.22
CA PRO A 72 -6.47 1.89 15.55
C PRO A 72 -6.81 0.45 15.10
N PHE A 73 -7.52 -0.28 15.96
CA PHE A 73 -8.18 -1.55 15.63
C PHE A 73 -9.64 -1.48 16.11
N PRO A 74 -10.64 -1.88 15.30
CA PRO A 74 -10.57 -2.37 13.90
C PRO A 74 -10.04 -1.37 12.87
N ASP A 75 -9.88 -1.80 11.62
CA ASP A 75 -9.40 -0.94 10.53
C ASP A 75 -10.31 0.30 10.33
N PRO A 76 -9.73 1.48 10.03
CA PRO A 76 -10.51 2.65 9.68
C PRO A 76 -11.31 2.48 8.39
N GLY A 77 -12.39 3.26 8.25
CA GLY A 77 -13.18 3.28 7.03
C GLY A 77 -12.37 3.83 5.86
N GLU A 78 -12.24 3.04 4.79
CA GLU A 78 -11.45 3.41 3.61
C GLU A 78 -12.32 3.64 2.36
N ALA A 79 -13.64 3.45 2.40
CA ALA A 79 -14.47 3.69 1.23
C ALA A 79 -14.46 5.18 0.84
N PHE A 80 -14.71 5.48 -0.43
CA PHE A 80 -14.88 6.84 -0.93
C PHE A 80 -15.85 7.67 -0.08
N THR A 81 -16.96 7.05 0.36
CA THR A 81 -17.95 7.67 1.26
C THR A 81 -17.43 7.88 2.68
N ASP A 82 -16.54 7.02 3.16
CA ASP A 82 -15.89 7.18 4.46
C ASP A 82 -14.94 8.36 4.42
N MET A 83 -14.01 8.39 3.46
CA MET A 83 -13.07 9.50 3.27
C MET A 83 -13.80 10.83 3.04
N ASN A 84 -14.91 10.85 2.29
CA ASN A 84 -15.74 12.05 2.19
C ASN A 84 -16.27 12.51 3.56
N THR A 85 -16.72 11.57 4.38
CA THR A 85 -17.16 11.91 5.75
C THR A 85 -15.99 12.43 6.59
N GLN A 86 -14.82 11.81 6.47
CA GLN A 86 -13.63 12.19 7.24
C GLN A 86 -13.18 13.62 6.91
N LEU A 87 -13.09 13.94 5.61
CA LEU A 87 -12.64 15.23 5.10
C LEU A 87 -13.69 16.35 5.27
N PHE A 88 -14.95 16.04 4.97
CA PHE A 88 -16.01 17.06 4.81
C PHE A 88 -17.15 16.94 5.83
N GLY A 89 -17.15 15.94 6.70
CA GLY A 89 -18.20 15.73 7.71
C GLY A 89 -19.46 15.00 7.20
N GLY A 90 -19.53 14.61 5.93
CA GLY A 90 -20.65 13.84 5.38
C GLY A 90 -20.30 13.03 4.11
N PRO A 91 -21.09 12.00 3.76
CA PRO A 91 -20.75 11.04 2.70
C PRO A 91 -20.84 11.62 1.28
N SER A 92 -21.67 12.65 1.09
CA SER A 92 -21.86 13.36 -0.18
C SER A 92 -21.82 14.86 0.09
N PRO A 93 -20.61 15.44 0.21
CA PRO A 93 -20.44 16.83 0.61
C PRO A 93 -20.75 17.75 -0.57
N GLY A 94 -22.04 17.93 -0.88
CA GLY A 94 -22.63 18.79 -1.92
C GLY A 94 -21.67 19.52 -2.86
N SER A 95 -21.73 20.85 -2.88
CA SER A 95 -20.92 21.69 -3.77
C SER A 95 -19.49 21.89 -3.24
N CYS A 96 -18.70 20.81 -3.14
CA CYS A 96 -17.27 20.84 -2.75
C CYS A 96 -16.96 21.83 -1.61
N PRO A 97 -17.57 21.67 -0.43
CA PRO A 97 -17.31 22.55 0.71
C PRO A 97 -15.83 22.48 1.09
N SER A 98 -15.30 23.50 1.75
CA SER A 98 -13.96 23.42 2.32
C SER A 98 -13.86 22.23 3.28
N PRO A 99 -12.83 21.36 3.14
CA PRO A 99 -12.68 20.22 4.04
C PRO A 99 -12.34 20.73 5.44
N SER A 100 -13.15 20.35 6.42
CA SER A 100 -12.90 20.69 7.83
C SER A 100 -11.90 19.76 8.47
N MET A 101 -11.66 18.58 7.87
CA MET A 101 -10.85 17.49 8.43
C MET A 101 -11.38 16.99 9.79
N GLY A 102 -12.60 17.37 10.17
CA GLY A 102 -13.16 17.13 11.50
C GLY A 102 -13.93 15.82 11.65
N GLY A 103 -13.96 14.95 10.63
CA GLY A 103 -14.85 13.78 10.58
C GLY A 103 -14.24 12.40 10.86
N PHE A 104 -12.91 12.27 11.00
CA PHE A 104 -12.20 11.00 11.23
C PHE A 104 -12.74 10.15 12.38
N ALA A 105 -12.83 10.67 13.60
CA ALA A 105 -13.36 9.98 14.78
C ALA A 105 -14.84 9.63 14.64
N ALA A 106 -15.64 10.53 14.08
CA ALA A 106 -17.07 10.27 13.85
C ALA A 106 -17.31 9.20 12.78
N ASN A 107 -16.48 9.18 11.73
CA ASN A 107 -16.49 8.11 10.74
C ASN A 107 -16.03 6.78 11.37
N TYR A 108 -14.93 6.80 12.13
CA TYR A 108 -14.35 5.61 12.75
C TYR A 108 -15.30 4.95 13.74
N ALA A 109 -16.08 5.74 14.50
CA ALA A 109 -17.10 5.25 15.43
C ALA A 109 -18.21 4.39 14.79
N ARG A 110 -18.36 4.45 13.46
CA ARG A 110 -19.38 3.71 12.71
C ARG A 110 -18.81 2.48 12.00
N GLN A 111 -17.51 2.23 12.10
CA GLN A 111 -16.89 1.07 11.50
C GLN A 111 -17.32 -0.21 12.22
N PRO A 112 -17.41 -1.36 11.51
CA PRO A 112 -17.81 -2.60 12.12
C PRO A 112 -16.77 -3.08 13.13
N SER A 113 -17.23 -3.80 14.17
CA SER A 113 -16.33 -4.53 15.06
C SER A 113 -15.56 -5.62 14.31
N SER A 114 -14.32 -5.87 14.68
CA SER A 114 -13.45 -6.88 14.06
C SER A 114 -12.76 -7.76 15.11
N ARG A 115 -12.16 -8.87 14.67
CA ARG A 115 -11.39 -9.80 15.51
C ARG A 115 -9.95 -9.87 15.01
N GLU A 116 -8.98 -9.82 15.92
CA GLU A 116 -7.57 -10.03 15.55
C GLU A 116 -7.26 -11.48 15.14
N GLY A 117 -8.10 -12.43 15.57
CA GLY A 117 -8.00 -13.84 15.20
C GLY A 117 -9.33 -14.58 15.39
N ILE A 118 -9.44 -15.79 14.83
CA ILE A 118 -10.69 -16.58 14.82
C ILE A 118 -11.25 -16.78 16.24
N ASP A 119 -10.37 -17.05 17.20
CA ASP A 119 -10.72 -17.34 18.60
C ASP A 119 -10.77 -16.10 19.50
N GLN A 120 -10.48 -14.91 18.97
CA GLN A 120 -10.50 -13.67 19.73
C GLN A 120 -11.90 -13.02 19.75
N PRO A 121 -12.26 -12.30 20.83
CA PRO A 121 -13.52 -11.57 20.89
C PRO A 121 -13.57 -10.47 19.82
N SER A 122 -14.77 -10.17 19.34
CA SER A 122 -14.98 -9.03 18.45
C SER A 122 -14.85 -7.73 19.23
N VAL A 123 -13.99 -6.83 18.77
CA VAL A 123 -13.66 -5.55 19.38
C VAL A 123 -14.32 -4.43 18.56
N PRO A 124 -15.18 -3.58 19.15
CA PRO A 124 -15.72 -2.41 18.48
C PRO A 124 -14.65 -1.30 18.35
N PRO A 125 -14.78 -0.37 17.39
CA PRO A 125 -13.88 0.76 17.30
C PRO A 125 -13.97 1.64 18.55
N ILE A 126 -12.82 2.09 19.06
CA ILE A 126 -12.73 3.15 20.06
C ILE A 126 -12.43 4.44 19.29
N PRO A 127 -13.39 5.38 19.16
CA PRO A 127 -13.26 6.50 18.24
C PRO A 127 -12.02 7.38 18.46
N LEU A 128 -11.54 7.50 19.70
CA LEU A 128 -10.34 8.26 20.03
C LEU A 128 -9.05 7.63 19.44
N ASN A 129 -9.04 6.31 19.16
CA ASN A 129 -7.86 5.61 18.66
C ASN A 129 -7.38 6.10 17.29
N ILE A 130 -8.28 6.61 16.45
CA ILE A 130 -7.90 7.18 15.14
C ILE A 130 -7.05 8.45 15.28
N MET A 131 -7.08 9.09 16.46
CA MET A 131 -6.33 10.31 16.76
C MET A 131 -4.92 10.03 17.29
N GLN A 132 -4.50 8.77 17.36
CA GLN A 132 -3.17 8.38 17.82
C GLN A 132 -2.09 8.70 16.76
N TYR A 133 -0.92 9.15 17.20
CA TYR A 133 0.31 9.14 16.40
C TYR A 133 1.48 8.49 17.14
N PHE A 134 2.45 7.97 16.39
CA PHE A 134 3.63 7.30 16.91
C PHE A 134 4.77 8.25 17.25
N ASP A 135 5.61 7.83 18.19
CA ASP A 135 6.94 8.37 18.44
C ASP A 135 8.06 7.42 17.96
N GLU A 136 9.31 7.84 18.13
CA GLU A 136 10.49 7.03 17.80
C GLU A 136 10.55 5.69 18.56
N GLY A 137 10.02 5.64 19.78
CA GLY A 137 9.95 4.42 20.57
C GLY A 137 8.95 3.41 20.02
N ASN A 138 7.96 3.84 19.23
CA ASN A 138 7.01 2.96 18.56
C ASN A 138 7.51 2.47 17.19
N VAL A 139 8.07 3.38 16.37
CA VAL A 139 8.52 3.09 15.00
C VAL A 139 9.98 3.53 14.77
N PRO A 140 10.95 2.93 15.49
CA PRO A 140 12.33 3.42 15.52
C PRO A 140 13.00 3.42 14.14
N TRP A 141 12.69 2.43 13.29
CA TRP A 141 13.27 2.32 11.96
C TRP A 141 12.75 3.40 11.01
N SER A 142 11.46 3.74 11.07
CA SER A 142 10.89 4.82 10.26
C SER A 142 11.50 6.16 10.63
N TYR A 143 11.65 6.44 11.94
CA TYR A 143 12.30 7.67 12.43
C TYR A 143 13.79 7.71 12.06
N ALA A 144 14.51 6.60 12.19
CA ALA A 144 15.91 6.52 11.80
C ALA A 144 16.09 6.78 10.30
N LEU A 145 15.30 6.14 9.44
CA LEU A 145 15.33 6.38 8.00
C LEU A 145 15.00 7.84 7.66
N ALA A 146 13.96 8.40 8.26
CA ALA A 146 13.56 9.79 8.04
C ALA A 146 14.60 10.83 8.49
N ARG A 147 15.42 10.51 9.49
CA ARG A 147 16.53 11.40 9.95
C ARG A 147 17.77 11.31 9.09
N HIS A 148 18.00 10.17 8.44
CA HIS A 148 19.21 9.91 7.65
C HIS A 148 18.99 10.06 6.14
N TYR A 149 17.74 10.13 5.70
CA TYR A 149 17.35 10.26 4.29
C TYR A 149 16.28 11.33 4.11
N ALA A 150 15.81 11.52 2.87
CA ALA A 150 14.79 12.51 2.56
C ALA A 150 13.39 12.00 2.89
N VAL A 151 12.52 12.92 3.33
CA VAL A 151 11.08 12.72 3.50
C VAL A 151 10.34 13.75 2.65
N SER A 152 9.24 13.33 2.03
CA SER A 152 8.26 14.23 1.43
C SER A 152 7.03 14.27 2.35
N ASP A 153 6.85 15.39 3.05
CA ASP A 153 5.75 15.68 3.97
C ASP A 153 4.53 16.30 3.25
N ALA A 154 4.66 16.61 1.96
CA ALA A 154 3.59 17.03 1.08
C ALA A 154 3.16 15.94 0.07
N TRP A 155 3.47 14.66 0.35
CA TRP A 155 3.08 13.53 -0.50
C TRP A 155 1.66 13.06 -0.18
N HIS A 156 0.78 13.09 -1.19
CA HIS A 156 -0.61 12.66 -1.07
C HIS A 156 -0.91 11.48 -1.98
N ALA A 157 -1.85 10.62 -1.57
CA ALA A 157 -2.46 9.67 -2.49
C ALA A 157 -3.11 10.43 -3.67
N ALA A 158 -3.07 9.84 -4.86
CA ALA A 158 -3.54 10.53 -6.06
C ALA A 158 -5.05 10.82 -6.05
N ALA A 159 -5.83 10.08 -5.26
CA ALA A 159 -7.25 10.32 -5.02
C ALA A 159 -7.69 9.71 -3.67
N PRO A 160 -8.80 10.15 -3.07
CA PRO A 160 -9.39 9.51 -1.90
C PRO A 160 -10.10 8.22 -2.33
N VAL A 161 -9.35 7.15 -2.55
CA VAL A 161 -9.84 5.84 -3.04
C VAL A 161 -9.28 4.70 -2.18
N GLN A 162 -9.95 3.55 -2.19
CA GLN A 162 -9.52 2.35 -1.44
C GLN A 162 -8.23 1.72 -1.97
N THR A 163 -7.66 0.76 -1.21
CA THR A 163 -6.40 0.05 -1.53
C THR A 163 -6.26 -0.34 -3.00
N ILE A 164 -7.22 -1.05 -3.60
CA ILE A 164 -7.06 -1.58 -4.98
C ILE A 164 -6.92 -0.45 -6.01
N SER A 165 -7.64 0.65 -5.80
CA SER A 165 -7.56 1.82 -6.67
C SER A 165 -6.22 2.55 -6.50
N ASN A 166 -5.71 2.67 -5.27
CA ASN A 166 -4.37 3.23 -5.00
C ASN A 166 -3.25 2.38 -5.59
N ARG A 167 -3.34 1.05 -5.47
CA ARG A 167 -2.38 0.12 -6.10
C ARG A 167 -2.41 0.25 -7.62
N THR A 168 -3.60 0.38 -8.22
CA THR A 168 -3.74 0.63 -9.66
C THR A 168 -3.07 1.96 -10.05
N LEU A 169 -3.41 3.06 -9.36
CA LEU A 169 -2.82 4.39 -9.57
C LEU A 169 -1.30 4.38 -9.49
N THR A 170 -0.74 3.62 -8.55
CA THR A 170 0.72 3.47 -8.37
C THR A 170 1.40 2.93 -9.64
N HIS A 171 0.76 2.00 -10.33
CA HIS A 171 1.38 1.33 -11.49
C HIS A 171 1.01 1.97 -12.83
N THR A 172 -0.14 2.64 -12.94
CA THR A 172 -0.71 3.08 -14.22
C THR A 172 -0.97 4.58 -14.29
N GLY A 173 -0.93 5.31 -13.17
CA GLY A 173 -1.33 6.72 -13.11
C GLY A 173 -2.84 6.97 -13.26
N THR A 174 -3.68 5.93 -13.26
CA THR A 174 -5.14 6.01 -13.33
C THR A 174 -5.77 5.00 -12.37
N PRO A 175 -6.96 5.25 -11.78
CA PRO A 175 -7.63 4.24 -10.96
C PRO A 175 -8.18 3.06 -11.78
N SER A 176 -8.12 3.11 -13.11
CA SER A 176 -8.79 2.21 -14.05
C SER A 176 -10.32 2.22 -13.91
N MET A 177 -11.00 1.42 -14.72
CA MET A 177 -12.46 1.27 -14.69
C MET A 177 -12.88 0.05 -13.87
N MET A 178 -14.07 0.11 -13.27
CA MET A 178 -14.72 -1.09 -12.74
C MET A 178 -15.14 -2.00 -13.92
N PRO A 179 -14.75 -3.29 -13.94
CA PRO A 179 -15.08 -4.21 -15.02
C PRO A 179 -16.56 -4.22 -15.39
N GLY A 180 -16.86 -4.18 -16.69
CA GLY A 180 -18.25 -4.18 -17.20
C GLY A 180 -19.00 -2.85 -17.03
N THR A 181 -18.32 -1.77 -16.66
CA THR A 181 -18.92 -0.44 -16.49
C THR A 181 -18.09 0.67 -17.15
N ASN A 182 -18.68 1.86 -17.31
CA ASN A 182 -17.99 3.08 -17.72
C ASN A 182 -17.68 3.99 -16.51
N ARG A 183 -17.40 3.41 -15.33
CA ARG A 183 -17.13 4.15 -14.09
C ARG A 183 -15.71 3.85 -13.60
N SER A 184 -15.01 4.89 -13.16
CA SER A 184 -13.70 4.74 -12.52
C SER A 184 -13.81 3.94 -11.23
N ARG A 185 -12.76 3.17 -10.92
CA ARG A 185 -12.65 2.47 -9.64
C ARG A 185 -12.38 3.49 -8.52
N VAL A 186 -13.15 3.42 -7.45
CA VAL A 186 -12.94 4.24 -6.24
C VAL A 186 -12.94 3.40 -4.96
N ASN A 187 -13.65 2.27 -5.02
CA ASN A 187 -13.76 1.26 -3.96
C ASN A 187 -13.38 -0.12 -4.54
N ASN A 188 -13.17 -1.09 -3.66
CA ASN A 188 -12.78 -2.48 -3.95
C ASN A 188 -13.99 -3.35 -4.39
N GLY A 189 -15.03 -2.77 -5.01
CA GLY A 189 -16.30 -3.47 -5.27
C GLY A 189 -16.13 -4.72 -6.14
N ASP A 190 -15.25 -4.66 -7.14
CA ASP A 190 -14.88 -5.76 -8.04
C ASP A 190 -14.06 -6.86 -7.36
N TYR A 191 -13.41 -6.55 -6.22
CA TYR A 191 -12.73 -7.52 -5.36
C TYR A 191 -13.73 -8.40 -4.60
N THR A 192 -14.70 -7.75 -3.95
CA THR A 192 -15.70 -8.43 -3.11
C THR A 192 -16.69 -9.30 -3.89
N SER A 193 -16.88 -9.05 -5.19
CA SER A 193 -17.82 -9.80 -6.04
C SER A 193 -17.23 -11.02 -6.75
N GLY A 194 -15.93 -11.31 -6.61
CA GLY A 194 -15.35 -12.45 -7.32
C GLY A 194 -13.84 -12.65 -7.28
N LEU A 195 -13.05 -11.70 -6.76
CA LEU A 195 -11.60 -11.78 -6.59
C LEU A 195 -11.26 -11.70 -5.10
N SER A 196 -11.51 -12.78 -4.35
CA SER A 196 -11.04 -12.84 -2.95
C SER A 196 -9.51 -12.91 -2.92
N PHE A 197 -8.91 -12.51 -1.80
CA PHE A 197 -7.45 -12.62 -1.56
C PHE A 197 -6.95 -14.04 -1.85
N SER A 198 -7.72 -15.06 -1.45
CA SER A 198 -7.45 -16.47 -1.79
C SER A 198 -7.32 -16.75 -3.29
N LYS A 199 -8.16 -16.14 -4.14
CA LYS A 199 -8.10 -16.34 -5.60
C LYS A 199 -6.91 -15.64 -6.24
N ILE A 200 -6.48 -14.51 -5.67
CA ILE A 200 -5.24 -13.86 -6.09
C ILE A 200 -4.07 -14.78 -5.80
N VAL A 201 -4.01 -15.35 -4.59
CA VAL A 201 -2.97 -16.30 -4.20
C VAL A 201 -3.00 -17.58 -5.06
N GLU A 202 -4.17 -18.07 -5.43
CA GLU A 202 -4.33 -19.21 -6.35
C GLU A 202 -3.92 -18.87 -7.80
N GLY A 203 -3.81 -17.59 -8.13
CA GLY A 203 -3.27 -17.13 -9.41
C GLY A 203 -4.08 -17.48 -10.64
N ARG A 204 -5.38 -17.79 -10.49
CA ARG A 204 -6.27 -18.22 -11.59
C ARG A 204 -7.48 -17.29 -11.71
N PHE A 205 -7.26 -16.09 -12.23
CA PHE A 205 -8.30 -15.10 -12.42
C PHE A 205 -8.07 -14.24 -13.68
N ASP A 206 -9.10 -13.52 -14.13
CA ASP A 206 -8.93 -12.51 -15.20
C ASP A 206 -8.53 -11.17 -14.56
N PRO A 207 -7.30 -10.67 -14.80
CA PRO A 207 -6.82 -9.44 -14.17
C PRO A 207 -7.62 -8.23 -14.66
N PRO A 208 -8.22 -7.43 -13.76
CA PRO A 208 -9.21 -6.42 -14.16
C PRO A 208 -8.60 -5.15 -14.74
N VAL A 209 -7.30 -4.88 -14.54
CA VAL A 209 -6.64 -3.67 -15.02
C VAL A 209 -5.90 -3.96 -16.32
N LYS A 210 -6.33 -3.30 -17.40
CA LYS A 210 -5.76 -3.44 -18.75
C LYS A 210 -4.97 -2.20 -19.20
N ASP A 211 -4.96 -1.16 -18.37
CA ASP A 211 -4.24 0.09 -18.58
C ASP A 211 -2.72 -0.16 -18.65
N THR A 212 -2.02 0.64 -19.44
CA THR A 212 -0.56 0.58 -19.56
C THR A 212 0.10 0.82 -18.21
N THR A 213 1.04 -0.06 -17.86
CA THR A 213 1.74 -0.02 -16.57
C THR A 213 3.16 0.53 -16.71
N VAL A 214 3.77 0.98 -15.61
CA VAL A 214 5.21 1.28 -15.56
C VAL A 214 6.07 0.07 -15.95
N PHE A 215 5.63 -1.13 -15.63
CA PHE A 215 6.31 -2.37 -16.00
C PHE A 215 6.35 -2.59 -17.52
N GLU A 216 5.22 -2.35 -18.18
CA GLU A 216 5.11 -2.42 -19.64
C GLU A 216 5.97 -1.35 -20.31
N MET A 217 5.90 -0.10 -19.83
CA MET A 217 6.72 1.00 -20.35
C MET A 217 8.23 0.73 -20.19
N LEU A 218 8.65 0.10 -19.09
CA LEU A 218 10.05 -0.29 -18.88
C LEU A 218 10.50 -1.35 -19.88
N ASP A 219 9.67 -2.37 -20.14
CA ASP A 219 9.98 -3.43 -21.10
C ASP A 219 9.95 -2.95 -22.56
N GLU A 220 9.09 -1.97 -22.89
CA GLU A 220 9.08 -1.30 -24.18
C GLU A 220 10.32 -0.41 -24.39
N ALA A 221 10.70 0.36 -23.37
CA ALA A 221 11.85 1.25 -23.43
C ALA A 221 13.19 0.49 -23.45
N TYR A 222 13.26 -0.66 -22.77
CA TYR A 222 14.48 -1.45 -22.63
C TYR A 222 14.27 -2.93 -22.98
N PRO A 223 14.05 -3.28 -24.26
CA PRO A 223 13.73 -4.66 -24.66
C PRO A 223 14.78 -5.70 -24.24
N SER A 224 16.04 -5.29 -24.10
CA SER A 224 17.14 -6.16 -23.66
C SER A 224 16.98 -6.66 -22.22
N GLY A 225 16.25 -5.96 -21.35
CA GLY A 225 16.00 -6.37 -19.96
C GLY A 225 14.65 -7.08 -19.74
N ARG A 226 13.82 -7.23 -20.78
CA ARG A 226 12.52 -7.91 -20.67
C ARG A 226 12.67 -9.39 -20.34
N ALA A 227 11.89 -9.94 -19.41
CA ALA A 227 11.94 -11.37 -19.10
C ALA A 227 11.51 -12.25 -20.30
N GLY A 228 11.90 -13.52 -20.27
CA GLY A 228 11.43 -14.53 -21.23
C GLY A 228 9.94 -14.83 -21.04
N ALA A 229 9.34 -15.52 -22.01
CA ALA A 229 7.96 -15.96 -21.86
C ALA A 229 7.84 -17.00 -20.74
N CYS A 230 6.66 -17.17 -20.12
CA CYS A 230 6.48 -18.14 -19.03
C CYS A 230 6.81 -19.59 -19.40
N ARG A 231 6.78 -19.93 -20.69
CA ARG A 231 7.17 -21.24 -21.24
C ARG A 231 8.68 -21.42 -21.37
N ASP A 232 9.45 -20.34 -21.26
CA ASP A 232 10.90 -20.35 -21.36
C ASP A 232 11.45 -20.73 -19.98
N LEU A 233 11.83 -22.00 -19.84
CA LEU A 233 12.38 -22.55 -18.60
C LEU A 233 13.85 -22.18 -18.36
N ALA A 234 14.47 -21.46 -19.30
CA ALA A 234 15.83 -20.99 -19.18
C ALA A 234 15.86 -19.64 -18.48
N ARG A 235 16.73 -19.50 -17.49
CA ARG A 235 17.00 -18.22 -16.84
C ARG A 235 17.54 -17.22 -17.87
N LYS A 236 17.01 -16.00 -17.87
CA LYS A 236 17.55 -14.90 -18.67
C LYS A 236 18.94 -14.49 -18.15
N GLU A 237 19.90 -14.41 -19.07
CA GLU A 237 21.20 -13.81 -18.78
C GLU A 237 21.08 -12.28 -18.75
N GLY A 238 21.70 -11.65 -17.75
CA GLY A 238 21.65 -10.21 -17.53
C GLY A 238 20.53 -9.74 -16.60
N ARG A 239 20.49 -8.43 -16.38
CA ARG A 239 19.56 -7.76 -15.46
C ARG A 239 18.17 -7.67 -16.07
N LEU A 240 17.13 -7.94 -15.27
CA LEU A 240 15.76 -7.68 -15.67
C LEU A 240 15.41 -6.19 -15.52
N ASN A 241 14.49 -5.70 -16.34
CA ASN A 241 13.98 -4.34 -16.17
C ASN A 241 13.25 -4.17 -14.85
N TRP A 242 12.47 -5.19 -14.45
CA TRP A 242 11.68 -5.11 -13.24
C TRP A 242 11.44 -6.48 -12.59
N LYS A 243 11.24 -6.50 -11.27
CA LYS A 243 10.59 -7.62 -10.55
C LYS A 243 9.67 -7.10 -9.44
N VAL A 244 8.63 -7.86 -9.15
CA VAL A 244 7.78 -7.75 -7.96
C VAL A 244 8.17 -8.85 -7.00
N TYR A 245 8.45 -8.49 -5.75
CA TYR A 245 8.69 -9.41 -4.65
C TYR A 245 7.54 -9.29 -3.67
N TYR A 246 6.72 -10.32 -3.53
CA TYR A 246 5.52 -10.27 -2.69
C TYR A 246 5.61 -11.26 -1.54
N HIS A 247 5.02 -10.95 -0.39
CA HIS A 247 4.96 -11.87 0.73
C HIS A 247 3.74 -12.80 0.66
N ASP A 248 2.55 -12.26 0.96
CA ASP A 248 1.29 -13.01 1.08
C ASP A 248 0.39 -12.89 -0.16
N ALA A 249 0.26 -11.70 -0.77
CA ALA A 249 -0.39 -11.56 -2.07
C ALA A 249 0.26 -10.49 -2.96
N PRO A 250 0.45 -10.76 -4.26
CA PRO A 250 0.94 -9.77 -5.19
C PRO A 250 -0.20 -8.92 -5.76
N LEU A 251 -0.55 -7.79 -5.14
CA LEU A 251 -1.63 -6.93 -5.65
C LEU A 251 -1.29 -6.34 -7.03
N SER A 252 0.00 -6.24 -7.36
CA SER A 252 0.49 -5.84 -8.68
C SER A 252 -0.07 -6.71 -9.82
N VAL A 253 -0.39 -8.00 -9.58
CA VAL A 253 -0.94 -8.90 -10.62
C VAL A 253 -2.41 -8.62 -10.96
N LEU A 254 -3.06 -7.65 -10.32
CA LEU A 254 -4.33 -7.11 -10.81
C LEU A 254 -4.15 -6.39 -12.15
N CYS A 255 -2.94 -5.91 -12.44
CA CYS A 255 -2.55 -5.42 -13.75
C CYS A 255 -2.27 -6.60 -14.69
N GLN A 256 -2.96 -6.65 -15.82
CA GLN A 256 -2.87 -7.74 -16.77
C GLN A 256 -1.44 -7.97 -17.26
N TYR A 257 -0.69 -6.90 -17.54
CA TYR A 257 0.69 -7.02 -17.96
C TYR A 257 1.53 -7.76 -16.92
N VAL A 258 1.40 -7.40 -15.64
CA VAL A 258 2.14 -8.05 -14.55
C VAL A 258 1.71 -9.51 -14.37
N TYR A 259 0.41 -9.78 -14.39
CA TYR A 259 -0.14 -11.15 -14.31
C TYR A 259 0.42 -12.06 -15.41
N GLN A 260 0.49 -11.58 -16.65
CA GLN A 260 1.04 -12.34 -17.78
C GLN A 260 2.52 -12.65 -17.64
N HIS A 261 3.25 -11.91 -16.79
CA HIS A 261 4.65 -12.14 -16.46
C HIS A 261 4.83 -12.74 -15.05
N TRP A 262 3.76 -13.17 -14.38
CA TRP A 262 3.90 -13.85 -13.08
C TRP A 262 4.45 -15.27 -13.27
N CYS A 263 3.95 -16.00 -14.27
CA CYS A 263 4.45 -17.33 -14.63
C CYS A 263 4.45 -18.33 -13.45
N LEU A 264 3.34 -18.36 -12.70
CA LEU A 264 3.12 -19.18 -11.49
C LEU A 264 3.67 -20.62 -11.53
N ASP A 265 3.55 -21.30 -12.67
CA ASP A 265 3.97 -22.70 -12.83
C ASP A 265 5.44 -22.87 -13.27
N SER A 266 6.20 -21.78 -13.41
CA SER A 266 7.58 -21.83 -13.89
C SER A 266 8.58 -21.96 -12.74
N LEU A 267 9.45 -22.97 -12.84
CA LEU A 267 10.58 -23.19 -11.93
C LEU A 267 11.62 -22.06 -11.92
N TYR A 268 11.66 -21.23 -12.98
CA TYR A 268 12.69 -20.21 -13.19
C TYR A 268 12.18 -18.87 -13.75
N GLY A 269 10.89 -18.76 -14.03
CA GLY A 269 10.39 -17.77 -14.99
C GLY A 269 9.32 -16.88 -14.41
N GLY A 270 9.37 -15.62 -14.84
CA GLY A 270 8.47 -14.54 -14.46
C GLY A 270 9.23 -13.34 -13.92
N ASN A 271 8.48 -12.32 -13.54
CA ASN A 271 8.96 -11.12 -12.86
C ASN A 271 8.35 -11.02 -11.46
N VAL A 272 7.45 -11.91 -11.06
CA VAL A 272 6.71 -11.82 -9.79
C VAL A 272 7.05 -13.03 -8.93
N PHE A 273 7.76 -12.79 -7.83
CA PHE A 273 8.32 -13.85 -6.99
C PHE A 273 7.88 -13.68 -5.55
N ARG A 274 7.68 -14.79 -4.83
CA ARG A 274 7.55 -14.70 -3.39
C ARG A 274 8.85 -14.20 -2.79
N TYR A 275 8.76 -13.34 -1.80
CA TYR A 275 9.93 -12.83 -1.09
C TYR A 275 10.72 -14.00 -0.48
N HIS A 276 10.05 -14.97 0.16
CA HIS A 276 10.71 -16.05 0.93
C HIS A 276 11.00 -17.36 0.18
N GLU A 277 10.66 -17.51 -1.10
CA GLU A 277 10.81 -18.80 -1.82
C GLU A 277 12.16 -18.94 -2.53
N HIS A 278 13.27 -18.87 -1.78
CA HIS A 278 14.57 -19.32 -2.29
C HIS A 278 15.11 -20.49 -1.46
N PHE A 279 15.74 -21.48 -2.11
CA PHE A 279 16.18 -22.72 -1.47
C PHE A 279 17.13 -22.45 -0.29
N GLY A 280 16.63 -22.51 0.95
CA GLY A 280 17.42 -22.36 2.17
C GLY A 280 16.95 -21.20 3.06
N ALA A 281 17.90 -20.43 3.60
CA ALA A 281 17.65 -19.32 4.53
C ALA A 281 17.64 -17.94 3.84
N GLU A 282 17.76 -17.90 2.51
CA GLU A 282 17.86 -16.66 1.72
C GLU A 282 16.53 -16.36 1.02
N THR A 283 16.18 -15.09 0.89
CA THR A 283 14.98 -14.61 0.18
C THR A 283 15.31 -14.36 -1.30
N ASN A 284 14.31 -14.37 -2.19
CA ASN A 284 14.54 -14.07 -3.62
C ASN A 284 15.12 -12.66 -3.83
N PHE A 285 14.71 -11.70 -3.01
CA PHE A 285 15.26 -10.35 -3.05
C PHE A 285 16.73 -10.32 -2.61
N GLU A 286 17.07 -10.94 -1.47
CA GLU A 286 18.45 -11.01 -1.00
C GLU A 286 19.37 -11.74 -1.98
N TYR A 287 18.89 -12.83 -2.57
CA TYR A 287 19.63 -13.58 -3.58
C TYR A 287 19.97 -12.70 -4.78
N ASP A 288 18.98 -11.94 -5.30
CA ASP A 288 19.21 -11.04 -6.42
C ASP A 288 20.19 -9.91 -6.07
N VAL A 289 20.14 -9.38 -4.84
CA VAL A 289 21.11 -8.39 -4.36
C VAL A 289 22.51 -8.98 -4.30
N ARG A 290 22.71 -10.12 -3.63
CA ARG A 290 24.04 -10.73 -3.46
C ARG A 290 24.65 -11.21 -4.78
N SER A 291 23.80 -11.65 -5.70
CA SER A 291 24.23 -12.18 -7.00
C SER A 291 24.45 -11.10 -8.06
N GLY A 292 24.20 -9.81 -7.75
CA GLY A 292 24.31 -8.70 -8.72
C GLY A 292 23.22 -8.72 -9.80
N LEU A 293 22.06 -9.30 -9.48
CA LEU A 293 20.92 -9.53 -10.39
C LEU A 293 19.72 -8.65 -10.10
N LEU A 294 19.81 -7.79 -9.08
CA LEU A 294 18.73 -6.87 -8.72
C LEU A 294 18.23 -6.13 -9.97
N PRO A 295 16.92 -6.13 -10.27
CA PRO A 295 16.37 -5.46 -11.44
C PRO A 295 16.56 -3.94 -11.38
N THR A 296 16.41 -3.27 -12.53
CA THR A 296 16.39 -1.81 -12.58
C THR A 296 15.26 -1.22 -11.73
N TYR A 297 14.10 -1.88 -11.70
CA TYR A 297 12.94 -1.50 -10.87
C TYR A 297 12.46 -2.69 -10.02
N SER A 298 12.61 -2.60 -8.71
CA SER A 298 12.14 -3.62 -7.77
C SER A 298 10.96 -3.09 -6.97
N PHE A 299 9.85 -3.83 -6.97
CA PHE A 299 8.67 -3.48 -6.21
C PHE A 299 8.43 -4.54 -5.13
N ILE A 300 8.40 -4.15 -3.86
CA ILE A 300 8.23 -5.04 -2.72
C ILE A 300 6.84 -4.84 -2.14
N GLU A 301 6.06 -5.90 -2.13
CA GLU A 301 4.75 -6.01 -1.49
C GLU A 301 4.93 -6.84 -0.20
N PRO A 302 5.01 -6.21 0.97
CA PRO A 302 5.23 -6.91 2.24
C PRO A 302 3.99 -7.72 2.63
N ALA A 303 4.06 -8.41 3.77
CA ALA A 303 2.87 -9.04 4.34
C ALA A 303 1.83 -7.97 4.69
N TYR A 304 0.65 -8.04 4.07
CA TYR A 304 -0.48 -7.17 4.38
C TYR A 304 -1.39 -7.79 5.43
N THR A 305 -1.52 -9.11 5.37
CA THR A 305 -2.24 -9.93 6.32
C THR A 305 -1.18 -10.61 7.19
N GLY A 306 -1.31 -10.54 8.51
CA GLY A 306 -0.39 -11.23 9.44
C GLY A 306 -0.44 -12.77 9.36
N VAL A 307 -0.92 -13.32 8.25
CA VAL A 307 -1.14 -14.73 7.97
C VAL A 307 -0.33 -15.11 6.73
N GLU A 308 0.61 -16.03 6.88
CA GLU A 308 1.27 -16.67 5.73
C GLU A 308 0.27 -17.55 4.98
N TYR A 309 -0.25 -17.08 3.85
CA TYR A 309 -0.95 -17.93 2.89
C TYR A 309 0.08 -18.81 2.15
N THR A 310 0.42 -19.96 2.73
CA THR A 310 1.18 -20.98 2.00
C THR A 310 0.26 -21.70 1.01
N ALA A 311 0.76 -22.05 -0.17
CA ALA A 311 0.00 -22.70 -1.24
C ALA A 311 -0.67 -24.05 -0.87
N ASN A 312 -0.53 -24.50 0.38
CA ASN A 312 -1.08 -25.74 0.92
C ASN A 312 -2.14 -25.52 2.01
N SER A 313 -2.67 -24.31 2.19
CA SER A 313 -3.73 -24.03 3.17
C SER A 313 -5.14 -24.04 2.55
N ASN A 314 -5.51 -25.15 1.92
CA ASN A 314 -6.90 -25.53 1.58
C ASN A 314 -7.18 -26.94 2.12
#